data_AF-A0A9P8L9V8-F1
#
_entry.id   AF-A0A9P8L9V8-F1
#
_cell.length_a   1.000
_cell.length_b   1.000
_cell.length_c   1.000
_cell.angle_alpha   90.00
_cell.angle_beta   90.00
_cell.angle_gamma   90.00
#
_symmetry.space_group_name_H-M   'P 1'
#
loop_
_entity.id
_entity.type
_entity.pdbx_description
1 polymer ?
#
loop_
_entity_poly.entity_id
_entity_poly.type
_entity_poly.pdbx_seq_one_letter_code
_entity_poly.pdbx_strand_id
1 'polypeptide(L)'
;MAFATKLFEAEKSGAIAKSIVLRIFRDVLADVTPELTLGFDAETTKRQKTDLTLSAMGIPPVISIPLVRKINGQSIADLVGQCISLGLGEEVSHILEKLTIESQTAYPSAFETVLLPFLKQLLIVLQQNQIPLSTACYQCFAQHLIATYLMRHVRAEPRDWVRPRYGCGCDDCGQLDKFLADPNFGLVSFSTAKKRRDHIKSRVPCRGFSIQTVKTSLPHALVITKTEDEGCKSMTRWKQRCEDAKKQISELGTEEQLVQALGSRYEELTTLRLVKLPVTATAWTVAPGRRVRFSGS
;
A
#
# COMPACT_ATOMS: atom_id res chain seq x y z
N MET A 1 -11.25 -26.16 0.62
CA MET A 1 -9.95 -26.52 0.01
C MET A 1 -9.67 -28.02 0.09
N ALA A 2 -9.51 -28.64 1.26
CA ALA A 2 -9.26 -30.09 1.37
C ALA A 2 -10.32 -30.98 0.69
N PHE A 3 -11.59 -30.56 0.67
CA PHE A 3 -12.67 -31.23 -0.06
C PHE A 3 -12.44 -31.23 -1.59
N ALA A 4 -12.09 -30.09 -2.17
CA ALA A 4 -11.81 -29.94 -3.60
C ALA A 4 -10.64 -30.83 -4.04
N THR A 5 -9.57 -30.86 -3.26
CA THR A 5 -8.41 -31.75 -3.52
C THR A 5 -8.80 -33.22 -3.52
N LYS A 6 -9.57 -33.69 -2.53
CA LYS A 6 -10.03 -35.09 -2.47
C LYS A 6 -10.98 -35.44 -3.61
N LEU A 7 -11.85 -34.52 -4.00
CA LEU A 7 -12.76 -34.71 -5.13
C LEU A 7 -11.99 -34.84 -6.45
N PHE A 8 -10.92 -34.07 -6.61
CA PHE A 8 -10.03 -34.16 -7.77
C PHE A 8 -9.20 -35.45 -7.79
N GLU A 9 -8.72 -35.93 -6.64
CA GLU A 9 -8.06 -37.25 -6.53
C GLU A 9 -9.02 -38.40 -6.86
N ALA A 10 -10.29 -38.29 -6.49
CA ALA A 10 -11.34 -39.25 -6.85
C ALA A 10 -11.65 -39.27 -8.35
N GLU A 11 -11.53 -38.13 -9.04
CA GLU A 11 -11.62 -38.06 -10.50
C GLU A 11 -10.43 -38.75 -11.17
N LYS A 12 -9.20 -38.42 -10.73
CA LYS A 12 -7.96 -39.00 -11.27
C LYS A 12 -7.85 -40.51 -11.08
N SER A 13 -8.40 -41.03 -9.99
CA SER A 13 -8.45 -42.47 -9.72
C SER A 13 -9.55 -43.19 -10.50
N GLY A 14 -10.38 -42.46 -11.27
CA GLY A 14 -11.51 -43.02 -12.00
C GLY A 14 -12.69 -43.43 -11.10
N ALA A 15 -12.65 -43.11 -9.81
CA ALA A 15 -13.69 -43.45 -8.85
C ALA A 15 -14.98 -42.65 -9.09
N ILE A 16 -14.88 -41.47 -9.71
CA ILE A 16 -16.02 -40.60 -10.03
C ILE A 16 -15.90 -40.11 -11.47
N ALA A 17 -17.00 -40.12 -12.22
CA ALA A 17 -17.05 -39.58 -13.57
C ALA A 17 -16.75 -38.08 -13.58
N LYS A 18 -15.91 -37.64 -14.53
CA LYS A 18 -15.51 -36.23 -14.71
C LYS A 18 -16.70 -35.26 -14.77
N SER A 19 -17.81 -35.66 -15.40
CA SER A 19 -19.04 -34.86 -15.49
C SER A 19 -19.69 -34.57 -14.13
N ILE A 20 -19.61 -35.51 -13.18
CA ILE A 20 -20.12 -35.36 -11.82
C ILE A 20 -19.23 -34.42 -11.03
N VAL A 21 -17.90 -34.59 -11.14
CA VAL A 21 -16.91 -33.74 -10.49
C VAL A 21 -17.03 -32.29 -10.95
N LEU A 22 -17.23 -32.06 -12.25
CA LEU A 22 -17.46 -30.73 -12.83
C LEU A 22 -18.70 -30.05 -12.25
N ARG A 23 -19.82 -30.78 -12.12
CA ARG A 23 -21.05 -30.24 -11.50
C ARG A 23 -20.83 -29.85 -10.05
N ILE A 24 -20.24 -30.73 -9.26
CA ILE A 24 -19.97 -30.47 -7.84
C ILE A 24 -19.00 -29.29 -7.69
N PHE A 25 -17.96 -29.20 -8.52
CA PHE A 25 -17.03 -28.07 -8.49
C PHE A 25 -17.71 -26.74 -8.82
N ARG A 26 -18.57 -26.71 -9.85
CA ARG A 26 -19.32 -25.51 -10.20
C ARG A 26 -20.22 -25.05 -9.07
N ASP A 27 -20.99 -25.98 -8.49
CA ASP A 27 -21.90 -25.68 -7.39
C ASP A 27 -21.11 -25.14 -6.18
N VAL A 28 -20.01 -25.80 -5.81
CA VAL A 28 -19.16 -25.37 -4.69
C VAL A 28 -18.44 -24.05 -4.97
N LEU A 29 -17.98 -23.79 -6.19
CA LEU A 29 -17.34 -22.52 -6.54
C LEU A 29 -18.33 -21.37 -6.57
N ALA A 30 -19.58 -21.62 -7.00
CA ALA A 30 -20.65 -20.63 -6.94
C ALA A 30 -20.94 -20.21 -5.49
N ASP A 31 -20.85 -21.15 -4.54
CA ASP A 31 -21.07 -20.87 -3.11
C ASP A 31 -19.84 -20.24 -2.44
N VAL A 32 -18.62 -20.68 -2.79
CA VAL A 32 -17.37 -20.26 -2.12
C VAL A 32 -16.82 -18.95 -2.66
N THR A 33 -17.00 -18.64 -3.96
CA THR A 33 -16.41 -17.43 -4.55
C THR A 33 -16.97 -16.12 -3.97
N PRO A 34 -18.28 -16.01 -3.65
CA PRO A 34 -18.82 -14.87 -2.91
C PRO A 34 -18.21 -14.72 -1.50
N GLU A 35 -17.89 -15.83 -0.85
CA GLU A 35 -17.34 -15.86 0.51
C GLU A 35 -15.81 -15.67 0.59
N LEU A 36 -15.10 -15.72 -0.55
CA LEU A 36 -13.68 -15.38 -0.65
C LEU A 36 -13.47 -13.90 -0.32
N THR A 37 -13.33 -13.62 0.96
CA THR A 37 -12.95 -12.31 1.50
C THR A 37 -11.50 -12.38 1.93
N LEU A 38 -10.72 -11.35 1.58
CA LEU A 38 -9.37 -11.15 2.16
C LEU A 38 -9.50 -10.59 3.58
N GLY A 39 -10.36 -11.21 4.39
CA GLY A 39 -10.58 -10.86 5.79
C GLY A 39 -9.40 -11.33 6.61
N PHE A 40 -8.48 -10.43 6.93
CA PHE A 40 -7.59 -10.61 8.07
C PHE A 40 -8.06 -9.72 9.20
N ASP A 41 -8.49 -10.36 10.28
CA ASP A 41 -8.69 -9.71 11.55
C ASP A 41 -7.42 -8.96 11.95
N ALA A 42 -7.60 -7.70 12.29
CA ALA A 42 -6.62 -6.90 13.00
C ALA A 42 -6.49 -7.42 14.44
N GLU A 43 -6.05 -8.66 14.63
CA GLU A 43 -5.97 -9.24 15.96
C GLU A 43 -4.61 -8.96 16.62
N THR A 44 -4.61 -7.83 17.32
CA THR A 44 -4.06 -7.67 18.68
C THR A 44 -2.54 -7.64 18.86
N THR A 45 -1.96 -6.45 18.66
CA THR A 45 -0.86 -6.00 19.55
C THR A 45 -1.45 -5.48 20.87
N LYS A 46 -2.15 -6.33 21.63
CA LYS A 46 -2.42 -6.05 23.05
C LYS A 46 -1.40 -6.82 23.87
N ARG A 47 -0.42 -6.05 24.35
CA ARG A 47 0.43 -6.33 25.52
C ARG A 47 -0.31 -7.26 26.50
N GLN A 48 0.14 -8.50 26.63
CA GLN A 48 -0.25 -9.36 27.76
C GLN A 48 0.26 -8.68 29.03
N LYS A 49 -0.63 -8.01 29.75
CA LYS A 49 -0.50 -7.89 31.19
C LYS A 49 -1.16 -9.14 31.77
N THR A 50 -0.34 -9.93 32.43
CA THR A 50 -0.75 -10.95 33.39
C THR A 50 -1.89 -10.43 34.26
N ASP A 51 -3.00 -11.16 34.31
CA ASP A 51 -3.83 -11.14 35.51
C ASP A 51 -4.32 -12.53 35.86
N LEU A 52 -4.10 -12.85 37.14
CA LEU A 52 -4.48 -14.05 37.84
C LEU A 52 -5.96 -13.96 38.26
N THR A 53 -6.63 -15.12 38.33
CA THR A 53 -7.84 -15.42 39.12
C THR A 53 -9.14 -14.72 38.67
N LEU A 54 -10.33 -15.33 38.65
CA LEU A 54 -10.94 -16.24 39.62
C LEU A 54 -12.08 -17.03 38.94
N SER A 55 -12.22 -18.30 39.31
CA SER A 55 -13.36 -19.16 38.98
C SER A 55 -14.55 -18.82 39.86
N ALA A 56 -15.73 -18.54 39.28
CA ALA A 56 -17.04 -18.76 39.90
C ALA A 56 -18.18 -18.53 38.89
N MET A 57 -19.16 -19.43 38.92
CA MET A 57 -20.46 -19.45 38.20
C MET A 57 -20.47 -20.18 36.85
N GLY A 58 -21.03 -21.40 36.90
CA GLY A 58 -21.21 -22.34 35.80
C GLY A 58 -22.18 -21.84 34.74
N ILE A 59 -21.65 -21.11 33.77
CA ILE A 59 -22.22 -20.98 32.43
C ILE A 59 -21.45 -21.97 31.57
N PRO A 60 -22.09 -22.93 30.87
CA PRO A 60 -21.37 -23.77 29.92
C PRO A 60 -20.70 -22.84 28.91
N PRO A 61 -19.41 -23.02 28.59
CA PRO A 61 -18.77 -22.18 27.60
C PRO A 61 -19.55 -22.36 26.30
N VAL A 62 -20.21 -21.28 25.86
CA VAL A 62 -20.64 -21.18 24.47
C VAL A 62 -19.35 -21.39 23.68
N ILE A 63 -19.26 -22.52 23.00
CA ILE A 63 -18.17 -22.80 22.08
C ILE A 63 -18.37 -21.83 20.94
N SER A 64 -17.84 -20.62 21.08
CA SER A 64 -17.57 -19.75 19.96
C SER A 64 -16.54 -20.48 19.12
N ILE A 65 -17.00 -21.20 18.10
CA ILE A 65 -16.12 -21.79 17.09
C ILE A 65 -15.52 -20.60 16.32
N PRO A 66 -14.24 -20.24 16.47
CA PRO A 66 -13.60 -19.31 15.56
C PRO A 66 -12.94 -20.17 14.48
N LEU A 67 -13.74 -20.74 13.58
CA LEU A 67 -13.19 -21.44 12.42
C LEU A 67 -13.17 -20.51 11.21
N VAL A 68 -12.60 -19.32 11.38
CA VAL A 68 -12.16 -18.53 10.24
C VAL A 68 -10.86 -19.17 9.78
N ARG A 69 -10.97 -20.13 8.86
CA ARG A 69 -9.83 -20.80 8.25
C ARG A 69 -8.97 -19.74 7.57
N LYS A 70 -7.77 -19.52 8.10
CA LYS A 70 -6.73 -18.67 7.51
C LYS A 70 -6.52 -19.09 6.05
N ILE A 71 -7.09 -18.36 5.10
CA ILE A 71 -6.98 -18.68 3.68
C ILE A 71 -5.54 -18.36 3.26
N ASN A 72 -4.77 -19.41 2.95
CA ASN A 72 -3.39 -19.28 2.46
C ASN A 72 -3.41 -19.12 0.93
N GLY A 73 -2.55 -18.23 0.39
CA GLY A 73 -2.41 -18.03 -1.06
C GLY A 73 -2.09 -19.32 -1.82
N GLN A 74 -1.35 -20.25 -1.21
CA GLN A 74 -1.10 -21.57 -1.79
C GLN A 74 -2.38 -22.35 -2.04
N SER A 75 -3.30 -22.36 -1.08
CA SER A 75 -4.55 -23.12 -1.22
C SER A 75 -5.41 -22.57 -2.35
N ILE A 76 -5.48 -21.25 -2.51
CA ILE A 76 -6.20 -20.62 -3.62
C ILE A 76 -5.55 -21.02 -4.95
N ALA A 77 -4.22 -21.04 -5.03
CA ALA A 77 -3.52 -21.42 -6.25
C ALA A 77 -3.71 -22.91 -6.61
N ASP A 78 -3.74 -23.80 -5.61
CA ASP A 78 -4.04 -25.22 -5.81
C ASP A 78 -5.46 -25.40 -6.39
N LEU A 79 -6.44 -24.63 -5.91
CA LEU A 79 -7.80 -24.63 -6.47
C LEU A 79 -7.83 -24.15 -7.91
N VAL A 80 -7.16 -23.03 -8.20
CA VAL A 80 -7.06 -22.51 -9.56
C VAL A 80 -6.40 -23.54 -10.48
N GLY A 81 -5.33 -24.20 -10.03
CA GLY A 81 -4.70 -25.29 -10.78
C GLY A 81 -5.64 -26.45 -11.06
N GLN A 82 -6.44 -26.87 -10.09
CA GLN A 82 -7.46 -27.91 -10.29
C GLN A 82 -8.53 -27.46 -11.29
N CYS A 83 -9.00 -26.21 -11.19
CA CYS A 83 -9.99 -25.65 -12.12
C CYS A 83 -9.44 -25.60 -13.55
N ILE A 84 -8.18 -25.20 -13.72
CA ILE A 84 -7.47 -25.23 -14.99
C ILE A 84 -7.43 -26.66 -15.57
N SER A 85 -7.01 -27.65 -14.78
CA SER A 85 -6.94 -29.05 -15.23
C SER A 85 -8.32 -29.62 -15.61
N LEU A 86 -9.39 -29.11 -15.02
CA LEU A 86 -10.77 -29.49 -15.32
C LEU A 86 -11.38 -28.71 -16.50
N GLY A 87 -10.73 -27.66 -17.01
CA GLY A 87 -11.23 -26.82 -18.08
C GLY A 87 -12.25 -25.75 -17.62
N LEU A 88 -12.26 -25.40 -16.34
CA LEU A 88 -13.16 -24.43 -15.70
C LEU A 88 -12.61 -22.99 -15.83
N GLY A 89 -12.43 -22.51 -17.06
CA GLY A 89 -11.80 -21.22 -17.34
C GLY A 89 -12.62 -20.00 -16.90
N GLU A 90 -13.95 -20.08 -16.96
CA GLU A 90 -14.84 -18.99 -16.54
C GLU A 90 -14.80 -18.80 -15.02
N GLU A 91 -14.81 -19.91 -14.28
CA GLU A 91 -14.75 -19.92 -12.82
C GLU A 91 -13.39 -19.39 -12.32
N VAL A 92 -12.29 -19.77 -12.99
CA VAL A 92 -10.96 -19.18 -12.71
C VAL A 92 -10.98 -17.67 -12.94
N SER A 93 -11.58 -17.21 -14.04
CA SER A 93 -11.66 -15.78 -14.35
C SER A 93 -12.44 -15.01 -13.27
N HIS A 94 -13.55 -15.58 -12.78
CA HIS A 94 -14.34 -14.99 -11.71
C HIS A 94 -13.57 -14.92 -10.38
N ILE A 95 -12.78 -15.95 -10.04
CA ILE A 95 -11.90 -15.93 -8.85
C ILE A 95 -10.85 -14.81 -8.98
N LEU A 96 -10.20 -14.68 -10.14
CA LEU A 96 -9.19 -13.65 -10.38
C LEU A 96 -9.79 -12.25 -10.33
N GLU A 97 -10.98 -12.04 -10.89
CA GLU A 97 -11.70 -10.77 -10.82
C GLU A 97 -12.05 -10.40 -9.38
N LYS A 98 -12.59 -11.35 -8.60
CA LYS A 98 -12.89 -11.15 -7.19
C LYS A 98 -11.65 -10.77 -6.38
N LEU A 99 -10.54 -11.49 -6.55
CA LEU A 99 -9.27 -11.16 -5.90
C LEU A 99 -8.74 -9.78 -6.32
N THR A 100 -8.94 -9.41 -7.57
CA THR A 100 -8.58 -8.08 -8.09
C THR A 100 -9.35 -6.98 -7.35
N ILE A 101 -10.67 -7.16 -7.19
CA ILE A 101 -11.54 -6.21 -6.46
C ILE A 101 -11.13 -6.14 -4.98
N GLU A 102 -11.00 -7.28 -4.30
CA GLU A 102 -10.65 -7.35 -2.89
C GLU A 102 -9.26 -6.75 -2.61
N SER A 103 -8.31 -6.87 -3.55
CA SER A 103 -6.97 -6.28 -3.41
C SER A 103 -6.98 -4.75 -3.28
N GLN A 104 -8.03 -4.07 -3.77
CA GLN A 104 -8.15 -2.62 -3.72
C GLN A 104 -8.44 -2.11 -2.31
N THR A 105 -9.07 -2.94 -1.46
CA THR A 105 -9.42 -2.60 -0.07
C THR A 105 -8.60 -3.37 0.97
N ALA A 106 -7.97 -4.49 0.59
CA ALA A 106 -7.16 -5.34 1.47
C ALA A 106 -6.09 -4.61 2.30
N TYR A 107 -5.76 -5.09 3.49
CA TYR A 107 -4.64 -4.53 4.25
C TYR A 107 -3.29 -4.82 3.56
N PRO A 108 -2.26 -3.95 3.72
CA PRO A 108 -0.94 -4.18 3.11
C PRO A 108 -0.34 -5.56 3.41
N SER A 109 -0.58 -6.10 4.61
CA SER A 109 -0.13 -7.44 5.02
C SER A 109 -0.74 -8.58 4.19
N ALA A 110 -1.92 -8.39 3.60
CA ALA A 110 -2.55 -9.39 2.74
C ALA A 110 -1.76 -9.60 1.44
N PHE A 111 -1.03 -8.58 0.97
CA PHE A 111 -0.15 -8.73 -0.18
C PHE A 111 0.99 -9.68 0.10
N GLU A 112 1.68 -9.48 1.22
CA GLU A 112 2.84 -10.30 1.61
C GLU A 112 2.44 -11.73 2.00
N THR A 113 1.27 -11.91 2.61
CA THR A 113 0.86 -13.21 3.18
C THR A 113 0.02 -14.08 2.24
N VAL A 114 -0.73 -13.47 1.31
CA VAL A 114 -1.68 -14.20 0.47
C VAL A 114 -1.49 -13.88 -1.01
N LEU A 115 -1.57 -12.60 -1.40
CA LEU A 115 -1.70 -12.24 -2.82
C LEU A 115 -0.42 -12.44 -3.62
N LEU A 116 0.75 -12.06 -3.09
CA LEU A 116 2.04 -12.27 -3.77
C LEU A 116 2.43 -13.77 -3.79
N PRO A 117 2.29 -14.52 -2.67
CA PRO A 117 2.46 -15.98 -2.71
C PRO A 117 1.49 -16.68 -3.69
N PHE A 118 0.24 -16.25 -3.75
CA PHE A 118 -0.75 -16.73 -4.71
C PHE A 118 -0.29 -16.46 -6.15
N LEU A 119 0.11 -15.21 -6.46
CA LEU A 119 0.57 -14.84 -7.79
C LEU A 119 1.77 -15.69 -8.21
N LYS A 120 2.77 -15.86 -7.33
CA LYS A 120 3.94 -16.72 -7.58
C LYS A 120 3.52 -18.14 -7.93
N GLN A 121 2.63 -18.73 -7.13
CA GLN A 121 2.17 -20.10 -7.37
C GLN A 121 1.31 -20.20 -8.63
N LEU A 122 0.50 -19.19 -8.95
CA LEU A 122 -0.27 -19.13 -10.18
C LEU A 122 0.65 -19.18 -11.40
N LEU A 123 1.73 -18.40 -11.43
CA LEU A 123 2.70 -18.44 -12.53
C LEU A 123 3.29 -19.86 -12.72
N ILE A 124 3.62 -20.55 -11.63
CA ILE A 124 4.10 -21.94 -11.67
C ILE A 124 3.04 -22.88 -12.25
N VAL A 125 1.80 -22.78 -11.77
CA VAL A 125 0.68 -23.62 -12.23
C VAL A 125 0.41 -23.42 -13.72
N LEU A 126 0.44 -22.18 -14.22
CA LEU A 126 0.22 -21.89 -15.64
C LEU A 126 1.28 -22.57 -16.51
N GLN A 127 2.55 -22.48 -16.12
CA GLN A 127 3.63 -23.12 -16.86
C GLN A 127 3.54 -24.65 -16.83
N GLN A 128 3.20 -25.24 -15.68
CA GLN A 128 3.01 -26.68 -15.54
C GLN A 128 1.90 -27.20 -16.45
N ASN A 129 0.86 -26.39 -16.69
CA ASN A 129 -0.25 -26.71 -17.60
C ASN A 129 -0.01 -26.23 -19.04
N GLN A 130 1.21 -25.77 -19.38
CA GLN A 130 1.58 -25.25 -20.70
C GLN A 130 0.69 -24.08 -21.18
N ILE A 131 0.14 -23.32 -20.24
CA ILE A 131 -0.65 -22.12 -20.54
C ILE A 131 0.33 -20.94 -20.66
N PRO A 132 0.30 -20.20 -21.78
CA PRO A 132 1.14 -19.02 -21.94
C PRO A 132 0.87 -17.99 -20.82
N LEU A 133 1.92 -17.51 -20.16
CA LEU A 133 1.80 -16.41 -19.20
C LEU A 133 1.30 -15.11 -19.85
N SER A 134 1.40 -15.04 -21.18
CA SER A 134 0.88 -13.94 -22.00
C SER A 134 -0.63 -13.98 -22.25
N THR A 135 -1.34 -14.99 -21.73
CA THR A 135 -2.80 -15.05 -21.84
C THR A 135 -3.42 -13.85 -21.09
N ALA A 136 -4.35 -13.16 -21.77
CA ALA A 136 -4.84 -11.84 -21.38
C ALA A 136 -5.39 -11.76 -19.94
N CYS A 137 -6.20 -12.73 -19.50
CA CYS A 137 -6.78 -12.71 -18.14
C CYS A 137 -5.71 -12.77 -17.04
N TYR A 138 -4.69 -13.62 -17.19
CA TYR A 138 -3.61 -13.76 -16.23
C TYR A 138 -2.65 -12.56 -16.27
N GLN A 139 -2.38 -12.01 -17.46
CA GLN A 139 -1.61 -10.77 -17.59
C GLN A 139 -2.32 -9.60 -16.91
N CYS A 140 -3.61 -9.40 -17.20
CA CYS A 140 -4.41 -8.34 -16.59
C CYS A 140 -4.42 -8.46 -15.07
N PHE A 141 -4.61 -9.68 -14.55
CA PHE A 141 -4.57 -9.96 -13.12
C PHE A 141 -3.20 -9.61 -12.51
N ALA A 142 -2.10 -10.12 -13.07
CA ALA A 142 -0.75 -9.90 -12.55
C ALA A 142 -0.38 -8.40 -12.56
N GLN A 143 -0.67 -7.69 -13.65
CA GLN A 143 -0.44 -6.26 -13.77
C GLN A 143 -1.24 -5.47 -12.74
N HIS A 144 -2.53 -5.77 -12.58
CA HIS A 144 -3.39 -5.04 -11.63
C HIS A 144 -2.96 -5.28 -10.19
N LEU A 145 -2.62 -6.53 -9.86
CA LEU A 145 -2.21 -6.90 -8.52
C LEU A 145 -0.90 -6.21 -8.12
N ILE A 146 0.11 -6.22 -9.01
CA ILE A 146 1.39 -5.55 -8.76
C ILE A 146 1.20 -4.03 -8.74
N ALA A 147 0.43 -3.45 -9.66
CA ALA A 147 0.16 -2.02 -9.63
C ALA A 147 -0.53 -1.59 -8.32
N THR A 148 -1.50 -2.37 -7.85
CA THR A 148 -2.21 -2.12 -6.58
C THR A 148 -1.26 -2.29 -5.39
N TYR A 149 -0.42 -3.31 -5.39
CA TYR A 149 0.63 -3.50 -4.39
C TYR A 149 1.56 -2.28 -4.31
N LEU A 150 2.08 -1.80 -5.44
CA LEU A 150 2.96 -0.64 -5.49
C LEU A 150 2.27 0.64 -4.97
N MET A 151 1.05 0.90 -5.42
CA MET A 151 0.30 2.09 -5.01
C MET A 151 -0.03 2.11 -3.52
N ARG A 152 -0.31 0.95 -2.93
CA ARG A 152 -0.78 0.85 -1.53
C ARG A 152 0.35 0.61 -0.52
N HIS A 153 1.32 -0.23 -0.88
CA HIS A 153 2.47 -0.57 -0.04
C HIS A 153 3.61 0.44 -0.22
N VAL A 154 4.14 0.63 -1.43
CA VAL A 154 5.26 1.55 -1.66
C VAL A 154 4.82 3.00 -1.48
N ARG A 155 3.67 3.34 -2.08
CA ARG A 155 3.07 4.68 -2.12
C ARG A 155 3.95 5.68 -2.88
N ALA A 156 3.36 6.82 -3.23
CA ALA A 156 4.06 7.89 -3.92
C ALA A 156 5.30 8.37 -3.14
N GLU A 157 6.32 8.76 -3.89
CA GLU A 157 7.55 9.34 -3.35
C GLU A 157 7.24 10.53 -2.44
N PRO A 158 7.78 10.55 -1.20
CA PRO A 158 7.63 11.69 -0.31
C PRO A 158 8.22 12.96 -0.94
N ARG A 159 7.51 14.08 -0.86
CA ARG A 159 8.07 15.39 -1.20
C ARG A 159 8.75 15.98 0.01
N ASP A 160 10.09 15.98 -0.01
CA ASP A 160 10.94 15.95 1.18
C ASP A 160 10.82 17.11 2.18
N TRP A 161 10.31 18.27 1.77
CA TRP A 161 10.24 19.43 2.65
C TRP A 161 8.82 19.88 3.00
N VAL A 162 7.77 19.20 2.52
CA VAL A 162 6.41 19.56 2.89
C VAL A 162 6.18 19.27 4.38
N ARG A 163 5.53 20.19 5.09
CA ARG A 163 5.15 20.09 6.50
C ARG A 163 3.67 20.49 6.66
N PRO A 164 2.97 19.96 7.68
CA PRO A 164 1.63 20.40 8.02
C PRO A 164 1.58 21.92 8.23
N ARG A 165 0.45 22.53 7.89
CA ARG A 165 0.19 23.95 8.14
C ARG A 165 -0.11 24.15 9.63
N TYR A 166 0.43 25.21 10.21
CA TYR A 166 0.26 25.58 11.63
C TYR A 166 -0.30 26.99 11.81
N GLY A 167 -0.62 27.67 10.71
CA GLY A 167 -1.11 29.03 10.72
C GLY A 167 -2.48 29.19 11.36
N CYS A 168 -2.74 30.40 11.89
CA CYS A 168 -4.04 30.77 12.44
C CYS A 168 -4.85 31.70 11.53
N GLY A 169 -4.51 31.76 10.23
CA GLY A 169 -5.22 32.58 9.24
C GLY A 169 -4.79 34.05 9.14
N CYS A 170 -3.84 34.53 9.95
CA CYS A 170 -3.24 35.86 9.78
C CYS A 170 -2.19 35.88 8.66
N ASP A 171 -1.84 37.06 8.14
CA ASP A 171 -0.90 37.20 7.01
C ASP A 171 0.48 36.56 7.28
N ASP A 172 1.02 36.73 8.48
CA ASP A 172 2.29 36.12 8.90
C ASP A 172 2.22 34.60 8.89
N CYS A 173 1.11 34.05 9.41
CA CYS A 173 0.84 32.62 9.41
C CYS A 173 0.59 32.09 7.99
N GLY A 174 -0.01 32.89 7.10
CA GLY A 174 -0.17 32.54 5.70
C GLY A 174 1.17 32.39 4.98
N GLN A 175 2.15 33.24 5.31
CA GLN A 175 3.52 33.11 4.79
C GLN A 175 4.23 31.89 5.37
N LEU A 176 4.05 31.63 6.67
CA LEU A 176 4.55 30.41 7.31
C LEU A 176 3.97 29.15 6.64
N ASP A 177 2.65 29.08 6.46
CA ASP A 177 1.99 27.92 5.86
C ASP A 177 2.39 27.70 4.40
N LYS A 178 2.63 28.78 3.64
CA LYS A 178 3.21 28.69 2.29
C LYS A 178 4.61 28.08 2.32
N PHE A 179 5.49 28.58 3.21
CA PHE A 179 6.82 27.99 3.40
C PHE A 179 6.74 26.52 3.82
N LEU A 180 5.85 26.17 4.76
CA LEU A 180 5.69 24.80 5.24
C LEU A 180 5.19 23.86 4.13
N ALA A 181 4.27 24.33 3.30
CA ALA A 181 3.75 23.57 2.16
C ALA A 181 4.75 23.45 0.98
N ASP A 182 5.79 24.28 0.95
CA ASP A 182 6.74 24.29 -0.16
C ASP A 182 7.77 23.15 -0.05
N PRO A 183 7.88 22.30 -1.09
CA PRO A 183 8.82 21.18 -1.10
C PRO A 183 10.26 21.59 -1.43
N ASN A 184 10.56 22.84 -1.79
CA ASN A 184 11.90 23.26 -2.21
C ASN A 184 12.63 24.09 -1.15
N PHE A 185 11.90 24.65 -0.17
CA PHE A 185 12.48 25.51 0.86
C PHE A 185 12.62 24.77 2.20
N GLY A 186 13.86 24.52 2.60
CA GLY A 186 14.24 24.01 3.92
C GLY A 186 14.41 25.11 4.98
N LEU A 187 14.48 26.38 4.57
CA LEU A 187 14.75 27.54 5.43
C LEU A 187 13.89 28.73 5.04
N VAL A 188 13.38 29.48 6.02
CA VAL A 188 12.77 30.80 5.80
C VAL A 188 13.23 31.79 6.87
N SER A 189 13.31 33.06 6.51
CA SER A 189 13.66 34.16 7.40
C SER A 189 12.54 35.19 7.47
N PHE A 190 12.09 35.50 8.68
CA PHE A 190 11.09 36.53 8.96
C PHE A 190 11.74 37.72 9.69
N SER A 191 11.99 38.81 8.96
CA SER A 191 12.50 40.06 9.53
C SER A 191 11.34 40.98 9.94
N THR A 192 10.71 40.70 11.08
CA THR A 192 9.54 41.43 11.57
C THR A 192 9.70 41.91 13.02
N ALA A 193 8.79 42.79 13.47
CA ALA A 193 8.78 43.29 14.84
C ALA A 193 8.63 42.16 15.87
N LYS A 194 9.14 42.36 17.09
CA LYS A 194 9.22 41.33 18.16
C LYS A 194 7.90 40.58 18.37
N LYS A 195 6.77 41.31 18.52
CA LYS A 195 5.44 40.70 18.72
C LYS A 195 5.04 39.73 17.61
N ARG A 196 5.31 40.09 16.34
CA ARG A 196 4.99 39.25 15.17
C ARG A 196 5.89 38.02 15.10
N ARG A 197 7.18 38.17 15.42
CA ARG A 197 8.11 37.02 15.51
C ARG A 197 7.73 36.06 16.62
N ASP A 198 7.39 36.56 17.80
CA ASP A 198 7.00 35.73 18.94
C ASP A 198 5.70 34.96 18.63
N HIS A 199 4.77 35.58 17.88
CA HIS A 199 3.59 34.91 17.35
C HIS A 199 3.95 33.75 16.40
N ILE A 200 4.75 34.00 15.35
CA ILE A 200 5.18 32.94 14.41
C ILE A 200 5.90 31.81 15.14
N LYS A 201 6.81 32.16 16.07
CA LYS A 201 7.55 31.18 16.89
C LYS A 201 6.62 30.30 17.72
N SER A 202 5.54 30.85 18.27
CA SER A 202 4.59 30.09 19.09
C SER A 202 3.75 29.07 18.29
N ARG A 203 3.65 29.23 16.97
CA ARG A 203 2.88 28.35 16.09
C ARG A 203 3.65 27.11 15.64
N VAL A 204 4.97 27.20 15.52
CA VAL A 204 5.80 26.10 15.00
C VAL A 204 6.17 25.16 16.15
N PRO A 205 5.91 23.84 16.05
CA PRO A 205 6.29 22.89 17.09
C PRO A 205 7.82 22.76 17.21
N CYS A 206 8.31 22.47 18.41
CA CYS A 206 9.75 22.28 18.63
C CYS A 206 10.33 21.04 17.94
N ARG A 207 9.51 20.04 17.64
CA ARG A 207 9.93 18.83 16.93
C ARG A 207 9.82 19.04 15.42
N GLY A 208 10.89 18.71 14.68
CA GLY A 208 10.91 18.83 13.22
C GLY A 208 11.36 20.20 12.68
N PHE A 209 11.72 21.14 13.57
CA PHE A 209 12.13 22.50 13.21
C PHE A 209 13.25 23.02 14.13
N SER A 210 14.20 23.75 13.54
CA SER A 210 15.19 24.55 14.26
C SER A 210 14.80 26.02 14.12
N ILE A 211 14.64 26.71 15.25
CA ILE A 211 14.19 28.10 15.28
C ILE A 211 15.25 28.95 15.94
N GLN A 212 15.80 29.92 15.21
CA GLN A 212 16.85 30.80 15.68
C GLN A 212 16.47 32.26 15.45
N THR A 213 16.95 33.17 16.30
CA THR A 213 16.82 34.61 16.09
C THR A 213 18.20 35.20 15.80
N VAL A 214 18.40 35.65 14.58
CA VAL A 214 19.65 36.26 14.13
C VAL A 214 19.61 37.76 14.42
N LYS A 215 20.56 38.23 15.23
CA LYS A 215 20.63 39.63 15.72
C LYS A 215 21.55 40.54 14.91
N THR A 216 21.86 40.18 13.67
CA THR A 216 22.85 40.88 12.83
C THR A 216 22.33 42.21 12.26
N SER A 217 21.00 42.41 12.23
CA SER A 217 20.37 43.65 11.77
C SER A 217 19.10 43.98 12.56
N LEU A 218 18.64 45.24 12.45
CA LEU A 218 17.35 45.71 12.95
C LEU A 218 16.38 45.86 11.77
N PRO A 219 15.16 45.30 11.84
CA PRO A 219 14.66 44.38 12.86
C PRO A 219 15.34 43.00 12.80
N HIS A 220 15.52 42.36 13.96
CA HIS A 220 16.10 41.01 14.05
C HIS A 220 15.28 39.98 13.25
N ALA A 221 15.96 39.03 12.63
CA ALA A 221 15.33 38.00 11.81
C ALA A 221 15.05 36.72 12.62
N LEU A 222 13.83 36.19 12.50
CA LEU A 222 13.49 34.84 12.97
C LEU A 222 13.72 33.87 11.81
N VAL A 223 14.72 33.00 11.96
CA VAL A 223 15.07 31.97 11.00
C VAL A 223 14.44 30.66 11.44
N ILE A 224 13.62 30.07 10.58
CA ILE A 224 12.99 28.77 10.79
C ILE A 224 13.56 27.81 9.76
N THR A 225 14.21 26.76 10.23
CA THR A 225 14.75 25.67 9.41
C THR A 225 13.91 24.42 9.64
N LYS A 226 13.40 23.80 8.58
CA LYS A 226 12.83 22.45 8.65
C LYS A 226 13.98 21.49 8.93
N THR A 227 13.91 20.71 10.00
CA THR A 227 14.98 19.75 10.30
C THR A 227 14.78 18.49 9.46
N GLU A 228 15.90 17.91 9.03
CA GLU A 228 15.95 16.66 8.25
C GLU A 228 15.38 15.45 8.98
N ASP A 229 15.33 15.48 10.32
CA ASP A 229 15.07 14.28 11.13
C ASP A 229 13.67 13.64 10.94
N GLU A 230 12.69 14.33 10.34
CA GLU A 230 11.40 13.72 9.94
C GLU A 230 11.26 13.51 8.42
N GLY A 231 11.81 14.40 7.59
CA GLY A 231 11.83 14.24 6.13
C GLY A 231 12.72 13.06 5.69
N CYS A 232 13.92 12.97 6.27
CA CYS A 232 14.88 11.90 6.06
C CYS A 232 14.31 10.53 6.48
N LYS A 233 13.57 10.45 7.60
CA LYS A 233 12.92 9.19 8.02
C LYS A 233 11.83 8.74 7.06
N SER A 234 11.05 9.68 6.51
CA SER A 234 10.02 9.37 5.52
C SER A 234 10.62 8.86 4.21
N MET A 235 11.63 9.57 3.70
CA MET A 235 12.34 9.19 2.48
C MET A 235 13.09 7.85 2.64
N THR A 236 13.79 7.63 3.75
CA THR A 236 14.45 6.35 4.05
C THR A 236 13.46 5.19 4.12
N ARG A 237 12.31 5.38 4.78
CA ARG A 237 11.25 4.34 4.80
C ARG A 237 10.66 4.09 3.42
N TRP A 238 10.49 5.11 2.60
CA TRP A 238 10.01 4.94 1.22
C TRP A 238 11.04 4.18 0.38
N LYS A 239 12.32 4.52 0.45
CA LYS A 239 13.40 3.78 -0.19
C LYS A 239 13.42 2.31 0.23
N GLN A 240 13.25 2.04 1.53
CA GLN A 240 13.15 0.66 2.03
C GLN A 240 11.98 -0.08 1.39
N ARG A 241 10.78 0.51 1.35
CA ARG A 241 9.61 -0.11 0.69
C ARG A 241 9.81 -0.31 -0.81
N CYS A 242 10.53 0.59 -1.48
CA CYS A 242 10.91 0.42 -2.88
C CYS A 242 11.81 -0.80 -3.08
N GLU A 243 12.85 -0.96 -2.25
CA GLU A 243 13.76 -2.10 -2.34
C GLU A 243 13.05 -3.42 -1.96
N ASP A 244 12.23 -3.41 -0.91
CA ASP A 244 11.41 -4.56 -0.52
C ASP A 244 10.45 -4.95 -1.65
N ALA A 245 9.79 -3.99 -2.30
CA ALA A 245 8.90 -4.26 -3.42
C ALA A 245 9.63 -4.83 -4.65
N LYS A 246 10.80 -4.30 -5.01
CA LYS A 246 11.62 -4.86 -6.09
C LYS A 246 12.00 -6.31 -5.79
N LYS A 247 12.46 -6.58 -4.56
CA LYS A 247 12.81 -7.92 -4.11
C LYS A 247 11.61 -8.87 -4.23
N GLN A 248 10.47 -8.48 -3.68
CA GLN A 248 9.23 -9.27 -3.75
C GLN A 248 8.81 -9.57 -5.19
N ILE A 249 8.85 -8.57 -6.10
CA ILE A 249 8.51 -8.77 -7.51
C ILE A 249 9.51 -9.72 -8.19
N SER A 250 10.81 -9.58 -7.91
CA SER A 250 11.84 -10.48 -8.47
C SER A 250 11.75 -11.91 -7.94
N GLU A 251 11.18 -12.11 -6.75
CA GLU A 251 11.00 -13.44 -6.16
C GLU A 251 9.78 -14.19 -6.72
N LEU A 252 8.92 -13.53 -7.50
CA LEU A 252 7.75 -14.14 -8.14
C LEU A 252 8.13 -15.11 -9.26
N GLY A 253 9.26 -14.89 -9.95
CA GLY A 253 9.69 -15.69 -11.09
C GLY A 253 10.97 -15.18 -11.75
N THR A 254 11.42 -15.87 -12.79
CA THR A 254 12.54 -15.41 -13.64
C THR A 254 12.15 -14.16 -14.43
N GLU A 255 13.15 -13.43 -14.93
CA GLU A 255 12.90 -12.24 -15.74
C GLU A 255 12.03 -12.55 -16.97
N GLU A 256 12.25 -13.68 -17.65
CA GLU A 256 11.46 -14.08 -18.81
C GLU A 256 9.99 -14.34 -18.43
N GLN A 257 9.75 -14.99 -17.29
CA GLN A 257 8.40 -15.24 -16.78
C GLN A 257 7.68 -13.92 -16.47
N LEU A 258 8.39 -12.99 -15.83
CA LEU A 258 7.83 -11.68 -15.48
C LEU A 258 7.58 -10.81 -16.71
N VAL A 259 8.45 -10.84 -17.72
CA VAL A 259 8.22 -10.15 -19.00
C VAL A 259 6.97 -10.70 -19.68
N GLN A 260 6.78 -12.03 -19.70
CA GLN A 260 5.57 -12.63 -20.27
C GLN A 260 4.32 -12.32 -19.45
N ALA A 261 4.38 -12.37 -18.12
CA ALA A 261 3.23 -12.14 -17.25
C ALA A 261 2.83 -10.65 -17.17
N LEU A 262 3.78 -9.72 -17.26
CA LEU A 262 3.52 -8.29 -17.15
C LEU A 262 3.43 -7.58 -18.50
N GLY A 263 3.95 -8.18 -19.56
CA GLY A 263 3.86 -7.66 -20.93
C GLY A 263 4.39 -6.23 -21.03
N SER A 264 3.61 -5.36 -21.69
CA SER A 264 3.97 -3.96 -21.94
C SER A 264 4.21 -3.12 -20.68
N ARG A 265 3.72 -3.56 -19.52
CA ARG A 265 3.88 -2.87 -18.23
C ARG A 265 5.06 -3.36 -17.40
N TYR A 266 5.82 -4.35 -17.89
CA TYR A 266 6.98 -4.89 -17.17
C TYR A 266 7.95 -3.80 -16.72
N GLU A 267 8.40 -2.95 -17.66
CA GLU A 267 9.38 -1.89 -17.35
C GLU A 267 8.79 -0.88 -16.36
N GLU A 268 7.53 -0.47 -16.56
CA GLU A 268 6.84 0.48 -15.68
C GLU A 268 6.77 -0.01 -14.23
N LEU A 269 6.39 -1.28 -14.03
CA LEU A 269 6.14 -1.87 -12.72
C LEU A 269 7.46 -2.24 -12.01
N THR A 270 8.45 -2.79 -12.72
CA THR A 270 9.74 -3.17 -12.12
C THR A 270 10.64 -1.98 -11.81
N THR A 271 10.59 -0.91 -12.62
CA THR A 271 11.33 0.34 -12.34
C THR A 271 10.62 1.25 -11.35
N LEU A 272 9.42 0.86 -10.88
CA LEU A 272 8.59 1.60 -9.93
C LEU A 272 8.17 3.00 -10.45
N ARG A 273 7.99 3.17 -11.77
CA ARG A 273 7.62 4.47 -12.36
C ARG A 273 6.33 5.03 -11.77
N LEU A 274 5.35 4.17 -11.47
CA LEU A 274 4.06 4.54 -10.88
C LEU A 274 4.16 5.35 -9.58
N VAL A 275 5.20 5.10 -8.78
CA VAL A 275 5.36 5.72 -7.45
C VAL A 275 6.40 6.83 -7.42
N LYS A 276 7.20 6.98 -8.49
CA LYS A 276 8.27 8.00 -8.62
C LYS A 276 7.84 9.28 -9.33
N LEU A 277 6.66 9.31 -9.95
CA LEU A 277 6.23 10.49 -10.72
C LEU A 277 5.65 11.58 -9.80
N PRO A 278 6.09 12.85 -9.92
CA PRO A 278 5.51 13.95 -9.18
C PRO A 278 4.11 14.27 -9.73
N VAL A 279 3.07 14.17 -8.88
CA VAL A 279 1.78 14.86 -9.14
C VAL A 279 2.09 16.34 -9.41
N THR A 280 1.88 16.78 -10.65
CA THR A 280 2.35 18.05 -11.19
C THR A 280 1.95 19.23 -10.28
N ALA A 281 2.94 19.92 -9.72
CA ALA A 281 2.76 21.18 -9.00
C ALA A 281 3.10 22.32 -9.95
N THR A 282 2.10 23.11 -10.31
CA THR A 282 2.21 24.28 -11.19
C THR A 282 3.11 25.33 -10.56
N ALA A 283 4.14 25.74 -11.30
CA ALA A 283 5.18 26.67 -10.88
C ALA A 283 4.65 28.08 -10.59
N TRP A 284 5.10 28.69 -9.48
CA TRP A 284 4.96 30.13 -9.23
C TRP A 284 6.33 30.73 -8.93
N THR A 285 6.82 31.56 -9.84
CA THR A 285 7.99 32.42 -9.64
C THR A 285 7.50 33.72 -8.99
N VAL A 286 7.98 34.07 -7.79
CA VAL A 286 7.79 35.43 -7.25
C VAL A 286 9.13 36.16 -7.33
N ALA A 287 9.19 37.12 -8.27
CA ALA A 287 10.32 38.04 -8.43
C ALA A 287 10.42 39.03 -7.25
N PRO A 288 11.62 39.56 -6.95
CA PRO A 288 11.81 40.47 -5.82
C PRO A 288 11.52 41.93 -6.20
N GLY A 289 10.79 42.62 -5.31
CA GLY A 289 10.95 44.06 -5.04
C GLY A 289 10.09 45.05 -5.84
N ARG A 290 9.27 45.82 -5.13
CA ARG A 290 9.26 47.28 -5.30
C ARG A 290 8.78 48.01 -4.05
N ARG A 291 9.58 48.99 -3.66
CA ARG A 291 9.41 49.93 -2.55
C ARG A 291 8.38 50.98 -2.98
N VAL A 292 7.20 51.03 -2.38
CA VAL A 292 6.26 52.14 -2.56
C VAL A 292 6.44 53.13 -1.41
N ARG A 293 6.91 54.31 -1.77
CA ARG A 293 7.05 55.50 -0.93
C ARG A 293 5.67 56.18 -0.94
N PHE A 294 4.99 56.26 0.20
CA PHE A 294 3.77 57.08 0.32
C PHE A 294 4.17 58.49 0.75
N SER A 295 4.05 59.44 -0.19
CA SER A 295 3.88 60.86 0.07
C SER A 295 2.40 61.13 0.36
N GLY A 296 2.15 62.02 1.32
CA GLY A 296 0.86 62.19 1.97
C GLY A 296 -0.24 62.90 1.18
N SER A 297 -1.39 62.95 1.84
CA SER A 297 -2.28 64.10 1.93
C SER A 297 -2.89 64.07 3.34
#